data_AF-A0A517Z864-F1
#
_entry.id   AF-A0A517Z864-F1
#
_cell.length_a   1.000
_cell.length_b   1.000
_cell.length_c   1.000
_cell.angle_alpha   90.00
_cell.angle_beta   90.00
_cell.angle_gamma   90.00
#
_symmetry.space_group_name_H-M   'P 1'
#
loop_
_entity.id
_entity.type
_entity.pdbx_description
1 polymer ?
#
loop_
_entity_poly.entity_id
_entity_poly.type
_entity_poly.pdbx_seq_one_letter_code
_entity_poly.pdbx_strand_id
1 'polypeptide(L)'
;MVDELKSLIRSYSDGEMTPGQLEHLEGTLRSEPAARELFLSELNLRAALEDAAIDASSAAVAAGDRPVAPLAASTPGGSSAAGTRLLLARMMLAVAAVAVSGIVMLFVLSAPQVSPPVAVITGVSGPLIWTGNGGHVRRELTLGTELSGGTIEGVAPESWFELTFRDGSEVMLSGPSTLTFSDDGQKELRLLQGSFSASVVPQPAGKPMRIHTRSALLEVLGTRFSVDAERSATVLTVNEGTVRATRLSDGDSVEVAAHHRVVAAADRELAPAPVPDSVNHWQSHLSRGPAWTYGDWSPQQSGRQAALSAIPYTTETGRTIYTAALGVSTGDTPSVLLLSNSQIRVRGRLDRANRVYFGITVRRTNGDFAGRFQTILLASQFGSGEFEVVLPITALALDPSLNHMRHELPVRPTDLIVESVWCHTLYDRAGLAVTSVELIPPAGSAP
;
A
#
# COMPACT_ATOMS: atom_id res chain seq x y z
N MET A 1 -7.56 29.42 27.68
CA MET A 1 -6.87 29.23 26.39
C MET A 1 -6.26 27.84 26.25
N VAL A 2 -5.19 27.46 26.98
CA VAL A 2 -4.57 26.12 26.79
C VAL A 2 -5.52 24.98 27.16
N ASP A 3 -6.25 25.06 28.29
CA ASP A 3 -7.20 24.02 28.71
C ASP A 3 -8.43 23.92 27.81
N GLU A 4 -8.85 25.04 27.23
CA GLU A 4 -9.95 25.13 26.28
C GLU A 4 -9.58 24.52 24.93
N LEU A 5 -8.37 24.80 24.44
CA LEU A 5 -7.81 24.18 23.24
C LEU A 5 -7.63 22.67 23.44
N LYS A 6 -7.15 22.22 24.60
CA LYS A 6 -7.07 20.78 24.94
C LYS A 6 -8.43 20.11 24.96
N SER A 7 -9.46 20.78 25.49
CA SER A 7 -10.83 20.27 25.45
C SER A 7 -11.36 20.12 24.02
N LEU A 8 -11.08 21.09 23.14
CA LEU A 8 -11.46 21.03 21.73
C LEU A 8 -10.72 19.92 20.98
N ILE A 9 -9.42 19.75 21.24
CA ILE A 9 -8.60 18.66 20.68
C ILE A 9 -9.14 17.29 21.12
N ARG A 10 -9.58 17.18 22.37
CA ARG A 10 -10.18 15.95 22.89
C ARG A 10 -11.50 15.63 22.20
N SER A 11 -12.42 16.61 22.11
CA SER A 11 -13.69 16.45 21.39
C SER A 11 -13.49 16.16 19.89
N TYR A 12 -12.45 16.73 19.26
CA TYR A 12 -12.06 16.39 17.88
C TYR A 12 -11.68 14.92 17.76
N SER A 13 -10.84 14.44 18.67
CA SER A 13 -10.33 13.06 18.67
C SER A 13 -11.42 12.03 18.98
N ASP A 14 -12.39 12.39 19.84
CA ASP A 14 -13.51 11.54 20.20
C ASP A 14 -14.64 11.57 19.16
N GLY A 15 -14.53 12.40 18.11
CA GLY A 15 -15.52 12.51 17.03
C GLY A 15 -16.81 13.24 17.43
N GLU A 16 -16.80 13.96 18.55
CA GLU A 16 -17.99 14.60 19.15
C GLU A 16 -18.07 16.11 18.88
N MET A 17 -17.35 16.63 17.88
CA MET A 17 -17.35 18.07 17.58
C MET A 17 -18.58 18.54 16.84
N THR A 18 -19.12 19.69 17.27
CA THR A 18 -20.07 20.46 16.47
C THR A 18 -19.36 21.26 15.36
N PRO A 19 -20.03 21.59 14.25
CA PRO A 19 -19.43 22.35 13.14
C PRO A 19 -18.81 23.69 13.57
N GLY A 20 -19.43 24.40 14.52
CA GLY A 20 -18.90 25.68 15.03
C GLY A 20 -17.66 25.51 15.92
N GLN A 21 -17.53 24.39 16.63
CA GLN A 21 -16.33 24.08 17.41
C GLN A 21 -15.17 23.66 16.49
N LEU A 22 -15.47 22.96 15.40
CA LEU A 22 -14.47 22.56 14.41
C LEU A 22 -13.89 23.79 13.70
N GLU A 23 -14.74 24.72 13.25
CA GLU A 23 -14.30 25.97 12.62
C GLU A 23 -13.46 26.83 13.58
N HIS A 24 -13.80 26.86 14.87
CA HIS A 24 -13.01 27.55 15.89
C HIS A 24 -11.65 26.90 16.15
N LEU A 25 -11.58 25.56 16.16
CA LEU A 25 -10.34 24.81 16.29
C LEU A 25 -9.44 25.03 15.06
N GLU A 26 -9.99 24.94 13.84
CA GLU A 26 -9.25 25.19 12.60
C GLU A 26 -8.71 26.63 12.53
N GLY A 27 -9.52 27.61 12.94
CA GLY A 27 -9.10 29.01 13.04
C GLY A 27 -7.90 29.19 13.95
N THR A 28 -7.96 28.61 15.16
CA THR A 28 -6.89 28.67 16.16
C THR A 28 -5.61 27.96 15.69
N LEU A 29 -5.74 26.80 15.05
CA LEU A 29 -4.60 26.06 14.48
C LEU A 29 -3.94 26.81 13.31
N ARG A 30 -4.70 27.61 12.55
CA ARG A 30 -4.16 28.41 11.45
C ARG A 30 -3.40 29.63 11.97
N SER A 31 -3.92 30.31 12.98
CA SER A 31 -3.31 31.54 13.51
C SER A 31 -2.15 31.32 14.47
N GLU A 32 -2.11 30.22 15.23
CA GLU A 32 -1.16 30.04 16.33
C GLU A 32 -0.22 28.84 16.14
N PRO A 33 1.11 29.06 16.01
CA PRO A 33 2.09 27.98 15.92
C PRO A 33 2.13 27.06 17.16
N ALA A 34 2.01 27.64 18.36
CA ALA A 34 2.01 26.88 19.61
C ALA A 34 0.78 25.96 19.75
N ALA A 35 -0.35 26.37 19.17
CA ALA A 35 -1.56 25.54 19.12
C ALA A 35 -1.37 24.30 18.23
N ARG A 36 -0.62 24.42 17.12
CA ARG A 36 -0.29 23.28 16.24
C ARG A 36 0.64 22.28 16.91
N GLU A 37 1.67 22.77 17.62
CA GLU A 37 2.56 21.88 18.38
C GLU A 37 1.82 21.15 19.49
N LEU A 38 0.92 21.83 20.21
CA LEU A 38 0.10 21.20 21.25
C LEU A 38 -0.87 20.16 20.66
N PHE A 39 -1.49 20.46 19.51
CA PHE A 39 -2.38 19.55 18.78
C PHE A 39 -1.65 18.25 18.37
N LEU A 40 -0.45 18.38 17.78
CA LEU A 40 0.36 17.24 17.39
C LEU A 40 0.87 16.44 18.60
N SER A 41 1.27 17.13 19.67
CA SER A 41 1.72 16.50 20.92
C SER A 41 0.62 15.64 21.56
N GLU A 42 -0.61 16.17 21.66
CA GLU A 42 -1.74 15.44 22.28
C GLU A 42 -2.22 14.26 21.42
N LEU A 43 -2.22 14.39 20.08
CA LEU A 43 -2.53 13.26 19.19
C LEU A 43 -1.47 12.16 19.25
N ASN A 44 -0.18 12.53 19.27
CA ASN A 44 0.92 11.58 19.37
C ASN A 44 0.96 10.89 20.75
N LEU A 45 0.66 11.63 21.83
CA LEU A 45 0.57 11.07 23.18
C LEU A 45 -0.52 10.00 23.25
N ARG A 46 -1.68 10.21 22.61
CA ARG A 46 -2.76 9.22 22.59
C ARG A 46 -2.43 8.01 21.73
N ALA A 47 -1.83 8.21 20.55
CA ALA A 47 -1.32 7.10 19.74
C ALA A 47 -0.31 6.25 20.53
N ALA A 48 0.60 6.89 21.28
CA ALA A 48 1.57 6.21 22.14
C ALA A 48 0.92 5.54 23.36
N LEU A 49 -0.15 6.11 23.93
CA LEU A 49 -0.90 5.50 25.04
C LEU A 49 -1.76 4.32 24.59
N GLU A 50 -2.32 4.35 23.38
CA GLU A 50 -3.04 3.22 22.78
C GLU A 50 -2.08 2.08 22.43
N ASP A 51 -0.90 2.39 21.90
CA ASP A 51 0.19 1.41 21.66
C ASP A 51 0.69 0.82 22.99
N ALA A 52 0.87 1.66 24.02
CA ALA A 52 1.25 1.22 25.37
C ALA A 52 0.14 0.42 26.08
N ALA A 53 -1.14 0.65 25.77
CA ALA A 53 -2.25 -0.14 26.31
C ALA A 53 -2.30 -1.55 25.69
N ILE A 54 -1.88 -1.68 24.43
CA ILE A 54 -1.70 -2.96 23.73
C ILE A 54 -0.49 -3.71 24.32
N ASP A 55 0.61 -3.01 24.60
CA ASP A 55 1.81 -3.58 25.23
C ASP A 55 1.64 -3.90 26.74
N ALA A 56 0.86 -3.12 27.48
CA ALA A 56 0.58 -3.39 28.89
C ALA A 56 -0.27 -4.66 29.08
N SER A 57 -1.12 -5.00 28.10
CA SER A 57 -1.88 -6.26 28.09
C SER A 57 -1.01 -7.47 27.78
N SER A 58 0.15 -7.30 27.14
CA SER A 58 1.10 -8.38 26.81
C SER A 58 2.24 -8.51 27.85
N ALA A 59 2.56 -7.44 28.59
CA ALA A 59 3.59 -7.43 29.62
C ALA A 59 3.14 -7.96 31.01
N ALA A 60 1.84 -8.08 31.28
CA ALA A 60 1.32 -8.53 32.59
C ALA A 60 1.52 -10.04 32.90
N VAL A 61 2.16 -10.81 32.00
CA VAL A 61 2.46 -12.25 32.17
C VAL A 61 3.95 -12.50 32.53
N ALA A 62 4.81 -11.47 32.56
CA ALA A 62 6.24 -11.68 32.82
C ALA A 62 6.82 -10.76 33.91
N ALA A 63 7.40 -11.42 34.92
CA ALA A 63 8.41 -10.95 35.88
C ALA A 63 7.90 -10.30 37.19
N GLY A 64 7.84 -11.16 38.22
CA GLY A 64 7.89 -10.76 39.63
C GLY A 64 9.31 -10.48 40.12
N ASP A 65 9.39 -9.42 40.91
CA ASP A 65 10.12 -9.23 42.16
C ASP A 65 11.65 -9.46 42.24
N ARG A 66 12.40 -8.37 42.50
CA ARG A 66 13.37 -8.27 43.62
C ARG A 66 13.94 -6.85 43.85
N PRO A 67 14.37 -6.48 45.09
CA PRO A 67 14.43 -5.09 45.58
C PRO A 67 15.84 -4.46 45.64
N VAL A 68 15.89 -3.11 45.72
CA VAL A 68 17.11 -2.30 45.93
C VAL A 68 16.99 -1.43 47.21
N ALA A 69 18.06 -1.38 48.00
CA ALA A 69 18.19 -0.63 49.27
C ALA A 69 18.64 0.84 49.08
N PRO A 70 18.45 1.75 50.08
CA PRO A 70 18.58 3.19 49.88
C PRO A 70 19.95 3.77 50.32
N LEU A 71 20.36 4.87 49.69
CA LEU A 71 21.54 5.66 50.08
C LEU A 71 21.13 7.06 50.55
N ALA A 72 21.70 7.44 51.68
CA ALA A 72 21.39 8.63 52.47
C ALA A 72 22.10 9.90 51.99
N ALA A 73 21.54 11.03 52.42
CA ALA A 73 21.95 12.40 52.16
C ALA A 73 23.21 12.84 52.95
N SER A 74 23.91 13.87 52.45
CA SER A 74 24.54 14.90 53.31
C SER A 74 24.86 16.18 52.53
N THR A 75 24.71 17.29 53.25
CA THR A 75 24.76 18.72 52.89
C THR A 75 26.13 19.36 53.25
N PRO A 76 26.38 20.68 53.00
CA PRO A 76 27.66 21.22 52.52
C PRO A 76 28.44 22.11 53.53
N GLY A 77 29.64 22.54 53.11
CA GLY A 77 30.39 23.71 53.60
C GLY A 77 31.64 23.90 52.70
N GLY A 78 32.21 25.05 52.40
CA GLY A 78 32.01 26.45 52.79
C GLY A 78 33.37 27.17 52.67
N SER A 79 33.41 28.34 52.00
CA SER A 79 34.49 29.35 51.94
C SER A 79 35.78 29.00 51.14
N SER A 80 36.55 29.92 50.53
CA SER A 80 36.60 31.39 50.49
C SER A 80 37.30 31.88 49.21
N ALA A 81 37.02 33.11 48.80
CA ALA A 81 37.50 33.80 47.60
C ALA A 81 38.96 34.33 47.67
N ALA A 82 39.67 34.33 46.53
CA ALA A 82 40.55 35.42 46.05
C ALA A 82 41.26 35.02 44.74
N GLY A 83 40.81 35.56 43.59
CA GLY A 83 41.51 35.33 42.30
C GLY A 83 40.74 35.82 41.06
N THR A 84 39.94 36.87 41.18
CA THR A 84 38.74 37.09 40.35
C THR A 84 38.95 37.88 39.06
N ARG A 85 40.14 37.91 38.43
CA ARG A 85 40.30 38.64 37.14
C ARG A 85 41.07 37.93 36.03
N LEU A 86 41.92 36.93 36.34
CA LEU A 86 42.60 36.12 35.30
C LEU A 86 41.92 34.76 35.05
N LEU A 87 41.11 34.28 36.00
CA LEU A 87 40.32 33.05 35.89
C LEU A 87 39.03 33.25 35.07
N LEU A 88 38.44 34.45 35.06
CA LEU A 88 37.21 34.75 34.30
C LEU A 88 37.42 34.66 32.78
N ALA A 89 38.57 35.06 32.25
CA ALA A 89 38.86 34.94 30.81
C ALA A 89 39.07 33.48 30.37
N ARG A 90 39.64 32.63 31.24
CA ARG A 90 39.78 31.18 31.00
C ARG A 90 38.48 30.41 31.23
N MET A 91 37.64 30.84 32.19
CA MET A 91 36.30 30.29 32.41
C MET A 91 35.31 30.69 31.30
N MET A 92 35.41 31.89 30.74
CA MET A 92 34.60 32.31 29.57
C MET A 92 34.94 31.47 28.32
N LEU A 93 36.21 31.10 28.13
CA LEU A 93 36.62 30.22 27.03
C LEU A 93 36.16 28.75 27.25
N ALA A 94 36.18 28.28 28.50
CA ALA A 94 35.70 26.93 28.85
C ALA A 94 34.16 26.83 28.76
N VAL A 95 33.42 27.84 29.20
CA VAL A 95 31.96 27.91 29.06
C VAL A 95 31.55 28.04 27.60
N ALA A 96 32.29 28.82 26.79
CA ALA A 96 32.06 28.89 25.35
C ALA A 96 32.35 27.54 24.66
N ALA A 97 33.41 26.83 25.03
CA ALA A 97 33.71 25.50 24.47
C ALA A 97 32.68 24.43 24.86
N VAL A 98 32.16 24.47 26.08
CA VAL A 98 31.06 23.58 26.53
C VAL A 98 29.73 23.96 25.87
N ALA A 99 29.46 25.24 25.68
CA ALA A 99 28.27 25.70 24.96
C ALA A 99 28.32 25.33 23.47
N VAL A 100 29.47 25.51 22.80
CA VAL A 100 29.68 25.07 21.41
C VAL A 100 29.63 23.56 21.31
N SER A 101 30.25 22.82 22.23
CA SER A 101 30.16 21.35 22.24
C SER A 101 28.75 20.86 22.51
N GLY A 102 27.99 21.55 23.38
CA GLY A 102 26.59 21.27 23.63
C GLY A 102 25.70 21.58 22.44
N ILE A 103 25.96 22.70 21.73
CA ILE A 103 25.25 23.06 20.48
C ILE A 103 25.61 22.06 19.37
N VAL A 104 26.87 21.67 19.22
CA VAL A 104 27.31 20.66 18.25
C VAL A 104 26.74 19.29 18.59
N MET A 105 26.74 18.89 19.86
CA MET A 105 26.12 17.65 20.33
C MET A 105 24.61 17.66 20.09
N LEU A 106 23.94 18.78 20.38
CA LEU A 106 22.51 18.94 20.09
C LEU A 106 22.25 18.92 18.58
N PHE A 107 23.14 19.49 17.76
CA PHE A 107 23.05 19.46 16.31
C PHE A 107 23.31 18.06 15.73
N VAL A 108 24.22 17.28 16.33
CA VAL A 108 24.51 15.88 15.96
C VAL A 108 23.37 14.94 16.39
N LEU A 109 22.79 15.17 17.57
CA LEU A 109 21.62 14.43 18.06
C LEU A 109 20.33 14.80 17.29
N SER A 110 20.24 16.03 16.79
CA SER A 110 19.11 16.52 15.97
C SER A 110 19.35 16.39 14.47
N ALA A 111 20.53 15.94 14.04
CA ALA A 111 20.81 15.72 12.63
C ALA A 111 19.86 14.64 12.12
N PRO A 112 19.13 14.87 11.00
CA PRO A 112 18.24 13.87 10.44
C PRO A 112 19.06 12.62 10.16
N GLN A 113 18.74 11.53 10.86
CA GLN A 113 19.34 10.22 10.61
C GLN A 113 18.90 9.82 9.20
N VAL A 114 19.79 9.99 8.22
CA VAL A 114 19.55 9.50 6.87
C VAL A 114 19.63 7.99 6.95
N SER A 115 18.47 7.34 7.07
CA SER A 115 18.38 5.88 7.02
C SER A 115 19.03 5.40 5.71
N PRO A 116 19.92 4.40 5.77
CA PRO A 116 20.55 3.89 4.57
C PRO A 116 19.50 3.27 3.63
N PRO A 117 19.73 3.28 2.30
CA PRO A 117 18.79 2.72 1.34
C PRO A 117 18.68 1.20 1.51
N VAL A 118 17.48 0.66 1.68
CA VAL A 118 17.24 -0.78 1.92
C VAL A 118 16.77 -1.54 0.68
N ALA A 119 16.25 -0.82 -0.32
CA ALA A 119 15.75 -1.39 -1.57
C ALA A 119 16.00 -0.45 -2.75
N VAL A 120 15.96 -1.01 -3.95
CA VAL A 120 16.06 -0.31 -5.24
C VAL A 120 14.84 -0.61 -6.08
N ILE A 121 14.34 0.41 -6.78
CA ILE A 121 13.32 0.22 -7.80
C ILE A 121 13.95 -0.42 -9.05
N THR A 122 13.53 -1.63 -9.37
CA THR A 122 13.99 -2.41 -10.53
C THR A 122 12.96 -2.49 -11.65
N GLY A 123 11.72 -2.10 -11.37
CA GLY A 123 10.62 -2.02 -12.32
C GLY A 123 9.68 -0.90 -11.94
N VAL A 124 9.22 -0.09 -12.90
CA VAL A 124 8.29 1.00 -12.62
C VAL A 124 7.40 1.35 -13.82
N SER A 125 6.11 1.53 -13.57
CA SER A 125 5.14 1.98 -14.56
C SER A 125 3.93 2.65 -13.90
N GLY A 126 3.39 3.69 -14.53
CA GLY A 126 2.22 4.39 -14.01
C GLY A 126 2.52 5.32 -12.82
N PRO A 127 1.49 5.96 -12.26
CA PRO A 127 1.64 6.96 -11.20
C PRO A 127 1.90 6.31 -9.85
N LEU A 128 2.99 6.72 -9.19
CA LEU A 128 3.39 6.22 -7.88
C LEU A 128 3.69 7.37 -6.93
N ILE A 129 3.53 7.13 -5.65
CA ILE A 129 3.93 8.06 -4.60
C ILE A 129 4.74 7.28 -3.58
N TRP A 130 5.95 7.72 -3.30
CA TRP A 130 6.73 7.23 -2.17
C TRP A 130 6.84 8.32 -1.11
N THR A 131 6.57 7.94 0.13
CA THR A 131 6.75 8.77 1.31
C THR A 131 7.81 8.10 2.19
N GLY A 132 9.02 8.66 2.15
CA GLY A 132 10.15 8.16 2.92
C GLY A 132 10.14 8.56 4.39
N ASN A 133 11.11 8.04 5.13
CA ASN A 133 11.35 8.44 6.52
C ASN A 133 11.53 9.97 6.62
N GLY A 134 10.88 10.59 7.61
CA GLY A 134 10.87 12.05 7.76
C GLY A 134 9.82 12.80 6.92
N GLY A 135 8.89 12.09 6.27
CA GLY A 135 7.77 12.70 5.54
C GLY A 135 8.12 13.23 4.15
N HIS A 136 9.25 12.81 3.59
CA HIS A 136 9.68 13.21 2.26
C HIS A 136 8.86 12.49 1.19
N VAL A 137 8.01 13.24 0.49
CA VAL A 137 7.18 12.72 -0.60
C VAL A 137 7.90 12.87 -1.94
N ARG A 138 8.01 11.78 -2.69
CA ARG A 138 8.47 11.74 -4.08
C ARG A 138 7.42 11.09 -4.97
N ARG A 139 7.20 11.65 -6.15
CA ARG A 139 6.27 11.12 -7.17
C ARG A 139 7.02 10.56 -8.37
N GLU A 140 8.11 11.23 -8.73
CA GLU A 140 9.04 10.78 -9.75
C GLU A 140 9.93 9.65 -9.20
N LEU A 141 9.45 8.42 -9.39
CA LEU A 141 10.20 7.19 -9.13
C LEU A 141 10.69 6.62 -10.45
N THR A 142 12.00 6.43 -10.56
CA THR A 142 12.64 5.88 -11.76
C THR A 142 13.43 4.62 -11.44
N LEU A 143 13.72 3.83 -12.47
CA LEU A 143 14.59 2.66 -12.34
C LEU A 143 15.93 3.06 -11.71
N GLY A 144 16.39 2.27 -10.75
CA GLY A 144 17.60 2.52 -9.97
C GLY A 144 17.41 3.47 -8.79
N THR A 145 16.21 3.99 -8.54
CA THR A 145 15.96 4.82 -7.35
C THR A 145 16.17 3.99 -6.08
N GLU A 146 17.10 4.43 -5.25
CA GLU A 146 17.39 3.86 -3.92
C GLU A 146 16.42 4.42 -2.87
N LEU A 147 15.81 3.54 -2.06
CA LEU A 147 14.81 3.88 -1.05
C LEU A 147 15.21 3.34 0.32
N SER A 148 15.11 4.18 1.35
CA SER A 148 15.49 3.88 2.75
C SER A 148 14.41 3.20 3.60
N GLY A 149 13.33 2.76 2.96
CA GLY A 149 12.09 2.35 3.62
C GLY A 149 11.01 3.44 3.44
N GLY A 150 9.87 3.25 4.09
CA GLY A 150 8.73 4.17 4.01
C GLY A 150 7.54 3.56 3.27
N THR A 151 6.60 4.40 2.85
CA THR A 151 5.35 3.96 2.23
C THR A 151 5.36 4.25 0.75
N ILE A 152 5.08 3.24 -0.07
CA ILE A 152 4.87 3.38 -1.50
C ILE A 152 3.41 3.10 -1.84
N GLU A 153 2.84 3.95 -2.68
CA GLU A 153 1.44 3.93 -3.09
C GLU A 153 1.33 3.82 -4.60
N GLY A 154 0.65 2.77 -5.07
CA GLY A 154 0.10 2.71 -6.42
C GLY A 154 -1.19 3.52 -6.49
N VAL A 155 -1.23 4.56 -7.33
CA VAL A 155 -2.33 5.52 -7.34
C VAL A 155 -3.47 5.11 -8.29
N ALA A 156 -3.15 4.34 -9.33
CA ALA A 156 -4.08 4.03 -10.42
C ALA A 156 -3.95 2.56 -10.88
N PRO A 157 -4.91 2.04 -11.66
CA PRO A 157 -4.87 0.66 -12.16
C PRO A 157 -3.65 0.30 -13.01
N GLU A 158 -3.02 1.27 -13.66
CA GLU A 158 -1.78 1.07 -14.40
C GLU A 158 -0.50 1.15 -13.56
N SER A 159 -0.61 1.55 -12.29
CA SER A 159 0.51 1.59 -11.36
C SER A 159 1.10 0.20 -11.23
N TRP A 160 2.41 0.09 -11.40
CA TRP A 160 3.16 -1.12 -11.21
C TRP A 160 4.56 -0.76 -10.78
N PHE A 161 5.11 -1.49 -9.81
CA PHE A 161 6.51 -1.34 -9.45
C PHE A 161 7.07 -2.62 -8.87
N GLU A 162 8.39 -2.70 -8.98
CA GLU A 162 9.20 -3.79 -8.46
C GLU A 162 10.31 -3.19 -7.60
N LEU A 163 10.44 -3.74 -6.39
CA LEU A 163 11.42 -3.41 -5.38
C LEU A 163 12.32 -4.61 -5.16
N THR A 164 13.62 -4.42 -5.34
CA THR A 164 14.62 -5.41 -4.96
C THR A 164 15.34 -4.95 -3.69
N PHE A 165 15.24 -5.74 -2.63
CA PHE A 165 15.98 -5.55 -1.38
C PHE A 165 17.46 -5.88 -1.56
N ARG A 166 18.29 -5.42 -0.62
CA ARG A 166 19.75 -5.66 -0.64
C ARG A 166 20.18 -7.13 -0.72
N ASP A 167 19.36 -8.04 -0.21
CA ASP A 167 19.64 -9.48 -0.26
C ASP A 167 19.19 -10.15 -1.56
N GLY A 168 18.58 -9.40 -2.48
CA GLY A 168 18.01 -9.90 -3.72
C GLY A 168 16.56 -10.35 -3.61
N SER A 169 15.90 -10.19 -2.46
CA SER A 169 14.46 -10.44 -2.37
C SER A 169 13.70 -9.41 -3.20
N GLU A 170 12.74 -9.87 -4.00
CA GLU A 170 11.96 -9.05 -4.91
C GLU A 170 10.50 -8.96 -4.45
N VAL A 171 9.93 -7.76 -4.50
CA VAL A 171 8.56 -7.47 -4.14
C VAL A 171 7.94 -6.65 -5.26
N MET A 172 6.83 -7.12 -5.79
CA MET A 172 6.17 -6.54 -6.95
C MET A 172 4.72 -6.23 -6.64
N LEU A 173 4.30 -5.00 -6.94
CA LEU A 173 2.96 -4.49 -6.71
C LEU A 173 2.33 -4.02 -8.01
N SER A 174 1.03 -4.26 -8.12
CA SER A 174 0.21 -3.86 -9.25
C SER A 174 -1.05 -3.14 -8.78
N GLY A 175 -1.47 -2.15 -9.55
CA GLY A 175 -2.68 -1.37 -9.36
C GLY A 175 -2.68 -0.53 -8.07
N PRO A 176 -3.88 -0.11 -7.63
CA PRO A 176 -4.06 0.69 -6.43
C PRO A 176 -3.66 -0.10 -5.18
N SER A 177 -2.56 0.30 -4.57
CA SER A 177 -1.94 -0.44 -3.46
C SER A 177 -1.21 0.50 -2.52
N THR A 178 -1.07 0.09 -1.25
CA THR A 178 -0.31 0.84 -0.25
C THR A 178 0.53 -0.13 0.56
N LEU A 179 1.85 -0.02 0.41
CA LEU A 179 2.83 -0.86 1.10
C LEU A 179 3.81 0.01 1.87
N THR A 180 3.91 -0.19 3.17
CA THR A 180 5.01 0.33 3.98
C THR A 180 6.07 -0.75 4.13
N PHE A 181 7.35 -0.41 4.00
CA PHE A 181 8.45 -1.35 4.14
C PHE A 181 9.64 -0.75 4.89
N SER A 182 10.38 -1.59 5.59
CA SER A 182 11.67 -1.27 6.23
C SER A 182 12.57 -2.51 6.29
N ASP A 183 13.87 -2.29 6.49
CA ASP A 183 14.85 -3.36 6.77
C ASP A 183 15.93 -2.82 7.72
N ASP A 184 15.67 -2.93 9.02
CA ASP A 184 16.63 -2.61 10.10
C ASP A 184 17.30 -3.89 10.62
N GLY A 185 17.65 -4.80 9.71
CA GLY A 185 18.20 -6.12 10.02
C GLY A 185 17.14 -7.21 10.17
N GLN A 186 15.88 -6.89 9.91
CA GLN A 186 14.76 -7.79 9.65
C GLN A 186 13.79 -7.04 8.71
N LYS A 187 13.34 -7.69 7.64
CA LYS A 187 12.39 -7.08 6.70
C LYS A 187 11.00 -7.07 7.29
N GLU A 188 10.42 -5.89 7.35
CA GLU A 188 9.06 -5.66 7.83
C GLU A 188 8.27 -4.97 6.73
N LEU A 189 7.20 -5.59 6.29
CA LEU A 189 6.29 -5.10 5.28
C LEU A 189 4.90 -4.94 5.89
N ARG A 190 4.18 -3.89 5.52
CA ARG A 190 2.78 -3.66 5.91
C ARG A 190 1.96 -3.34 4.67
N LEU A 191 1.19 -4.31 4.20
CA LEU A 191 0.26 -4.15 3.10
C LEU A 191 -1.08 -3.68 3.66
N LEU A 192 -1.41 -2.41 3.45
CA LEU A 192 -2.66 -1.83 3.94
C LEU A 192 -3.85 -2.17 3.03
N GLN A 193 -3.60 -2.20 1.73
CA GLN A 193 -4.57 -2.52 0.67
C GLN A 193 -3.81 -2.93 -0.60
N GLY A 194 -4.45 -3.80 -1.38
CA GLY A 194 -4.01 -4.17 -2.73
C GLY A 194 -3.41 -5.56 -2.74
N SER A 195 -2.60 -5.81 -3.76
CA SER A 195 -1.99 -7.11 -4.02
C SER A 195 -0.50 -6.94 -4.27
N PHE A 196 0.30 -7.89 -3.76
CA PHE A 196 1.69 -8.00 -4.16
C PHE A 196 2.10 -9.47 -4.30
N SER A 197 3.13 -9.70 -5.11
CA SER A 197 3.87 -10.96 -5.15
C SER A 197 5.29 -10.74 -4.70
N ALA A 198 5.88 -11.74 -4.06
CA ALA A 198 7.28 -11.67 -3.66
C ALA A 198 8.03 -12.97 -3.92
N SER A 199 9.30 -12.81 -4.26
CA SER A 199 10.31 -13.86 -4.34
C SER A 199 11.35 -13.55 -3.27
N VAL A 200 11.27 -14.25 -2.14
CA VAL A 200 12.06 -13.93 -0.95
C VAL A 200 13.25 -14.88 -0.86
N VAL A 201 14.45 -14.31 -0.81
CA VAL A 201 15.70 -15.05 -0.58
C VAL A 201 15.68 -15.62 0.85
N PRO A 202 16.31 -16.78 1.12
CA PRO A 202 16.38 -17.32 2.47
C PRO A 202 16.83 -16.29 3.52
N GLN A 203 15.98 -16.03 4.51
CA GLN A 203 16.22 -15.03 5.56
C GLN A 203 17.03 -15.64 6.72
N PRO A 204 17.77 -14.81 7.48
CA PRO A 204 18.55 -15.29 8.62
C PRO A 204 17.70 -15.99 9.69
N ALA A 205 18.30 -16.95 10.39
CA ALA A 205 17.62 -17.68 11.46
C ALA A 205 17.06 -16.72 12.53
N GLY A 206 15.79 -16.91 12.89
CA GLY A 206 15.08 -16.06 13.86
C GLY A 206 14.68 -14.68 13.33
N LYS A 207 14.93 -14.37 12.05
CA LYS A 207 14.61 -13.08 11.42
C LYS A 207 13.88 -13.29 10.09
N PRO A 208 12.70 -13.95 10.10
CA PRO A 208 11.88 -14.06 8.89
C PRO A 208 11.50 -12.66 8.36
N MET A 209 11.24 -12.56 7.07
CA MET A 209 10.50 -11.41 6.54
C MET A 209 9.08 -11.48 7.12
N ARG A 210 8.60 -10.37 7.66
CA ARG A 210 7.28 -10.26 8.29
C ARG A 210 6.40 -9.35 7.47
N ILE A 211 5.19 -9.82 7.18
CA ILE A 211 4.21 -9.09 6.38
C ILE A 211 2.95 -8.93 7.21
N HIS A 212 2.63 -7.69 7.50
CA HIS A 212 1.45 -7.28 8.24
C HIS A 212 0.35 -6.85 7.28
N THR A 213 -0.83 -7.39 7.50
CA THR A 213 -2.08 -6.90 6.92
C THR A 213 -3.03 -6.51 8.06
N ARG A 214 -4.26 -6.09 7.73
CA ARG A 214 -5.28 -5.83 8.75
C ARG A 214 -5.75 -7.09 9.47
N SER A 215 -5.59 -8.27 8.86
CA SER A 215 -6.19 -9.51 9.35
C SER A 215 -5.20 -10.63 9.63
N ALA A 216 -3.95 -10.50 9.18
CA ALA A 216 -2.92 -11.52 9.32
C ALA A 216 -1.50 -10.96 9.49
N LEU A 217 -0.67 -11.71 10.21
CA LEU A 217 0.79 -11.66 10.16
C LEU A 217 1.29 -12.87 9.38
N LEU A 218 2.10 -12.64 8.35
CA LEU A 218 2.75 -13.69 7.56
C LEU A 218 4.25 -13.66 7.84
N GLU A 219 4.83 -14.83 8.10
CA GLU A 219 6.26 -15.00 8.36
C GLU A 219 6.90 -15.87 7.31
N VAL A 220 7.87 -15.29 6.63
CA VAL A 220 8.46 -15.82 5.40
C VAL A 220 9.96 -16.04 5.61
N LEU A 221 10.40 -17.28 5.41
CA LEU A 221 11.81 -17.65 5.53
C LEU A 221 12.55 -17.71 4.20
N GLY A 222 11.86 -17.80 3.06
CA GLY A 222 12.49 -18.00 1.75
C GLY A 222 11.52 -18.69 0.80
N THR A 223 10.60 -17.91 0.24
CA THR A 223 9.42 -18.45 -0.45
C THR A 223 9.03 -17.57 -1.61
N ARG A 224 8.24 -18.16 -2.51
CA ARG A 224 7.53 -17.43 -3.54
C ARG A 224 6.04 -17.49 -3.28
N PHE A 225 5.39 -16.34 -3.20
CA PHE A 225 4.00 -16.24 -2.80
C PHE A 225 3.37 -14.93 -3.30
N SER A 226 2.05 -14.86 -3.16
CA SER A 226 1.26 -13.64 -3.39
C SER A 226 0.32 -13.40 -2.21
N VAL A 227 0.05 -12.12 -1.94
CA VAL A 227 -0.83 -11.66 -0.87
C VAL A 227 -1.82 -10.66 -1.44
N ASP A 228 -3.09 -10.93 -1.19
CA ASP A 228 -4.22 -10.04 -1.45
C ASP A 228 -4.75 -9.53 -0.11
N ALA A 229 -4.66 -8.22 0.14
CA ALA A 229 -5.20 -7.58 1.33
C ALA A 229 -6.53 -6.88 1.04
N GLU A 230 -7.59 -7.42 1.63
CA GLU A 230 -8.91 -6.80 1.70
C GLU A 230 -9.12 -6.09 3.04
N ARG A 231 -10.25 -5.39 3.18
CA ARG A 231 -10.57 -4.66 4.43
C ARG A 231 -10.69 -5.58 5.65
N SER A 232 -11.19 -6.80 5.45
CA SER A 232 -11.52 -7.76 6.52
C SER A 232 -10.89 -9.14 6.32
N ALA A 233 -10.11 -9.33 5.27
CA ALA A 233 -9.52 -10.62 4.93
C ALA A 233 -8.15 -10.45 4.28
N THR A 234 -7.33 -11.48 4.40
CA THR A 234 -6.06 -11.61 3.69
C THR A 234 -6.01 -12.98 3.05
N VAL A 235 -5.79 -13.01 1.75
CA VAL A 235 -5.59 -14.26 1.01
C VAL A 235 -4.11 -14.39 0.71
N LEU A 236 -3.51 -15.45 1.22
CA LEU A 236 -2.12 -15.83 0.95
C LEU A 236 -2.14 -17.04 0.01
N THR A 237 -1.43 -16.95 -1.10
CA THR A 237 -1.18 -18.08 -2.01
C THR A 237 0.31 -18.35 -2.10
N VAL A 238 0.73 -19.58 -1.80
CA VAL A 238 2.14 -19.98 -1.79
C VAL A 238 2.46 -20.79 -3.05
N ASN A 239 3.36 -20.27 -3.88
CA ASN A 239 3.81 -20.95 -5.09
C ASN A 239 4.96 -21.91 -4.79
N GLU A 240 5.92 -21.49 -3.97
CA GLU A 240 7.10 -22.26 -3.60
C GLU A 240 7.48 -22.02 -2.13
N GLY A 241 7.94 -23.06 -1.45
CA GLY A 241 8.34 -23.01 -0.04
C GLY A 241 7.15 -23.12 0.92
N THR A 242 7.23 -22.45 2.06
CA THR A 242 6.21 -22.51 3.12
C THR A 242 6.17 -21.20 3.89
N VAL A 243 4.97 -20.70 4.15
CA VAL A 243 4.73 -19.45 4.88
C VAL A 243 3.87 -19.75 6.10
N ARG A 244 4.29 -19.25 7.26
CA ARG A 244 3.46 -19.28 8.46
C ARG A 244 2.49 -18.11 8.42
N ALA A 245 1.18 -18.40 8.47
CA ALA A 245 0.12 -17.41 8.49
C ALA A 245 -0.56 -17.41 9.85
N THR A 246 -0.56 -16.27 10.53
CA THR A 246 -1.22 -16.08 11.81
C THR A 246 -2.34 -15.07 11.67
N ARG A 247 -3.57 -15.46 11.99
CA ARG A 247 -4.74 -14.59 11.96
C ARG A 247 -4.76 -13.70 13.20
N LEU A 248 -4.97 -12.40 13.01
CA LEU A 248 -4.87 -11.42 14.10
C LEU A 248 -6.10 -11.40 15.03
N SER A 249 -7.25 -11.91 14.61
CA SER A 249 -8.48 -11.87 15.42
C SER A 249 -8.46 -12.78 16.65
N ASP A 250 -7.71 -13.88 16.59
CA ASP A 250 -7.62 -14.90 17.65
C ASP A 250 -6.21 -15.46 17.88
N GLY A 251 -5.24 -15.12 17.02
CA GLY A 251 -3.87 -15.61 17.12
C GLY A 251 -3.68 -17.03 16.56
N ASP A 252 -4.70 -17.62 15.93
CA ASP A 252 -4.56 -18.92 15.28
C ASP A 252 -3.51 -18.87 14.18
N SER A 253 -2.71 -19.93 14.07
CA SER A 253 -1.59 -20.00 13.15
C SER A 253 -1.57 -21.31 12.38
N VAL A 254 -1.27 -21.24 11.08
CA VAL A 254 -1.14 -22.39 10.19
C VAL A 254 0.07 -22.23 9.27
N GLU A 255 0.70 -23.35 8.93
CA GLU A 255 1.73 -23.42 7.89
C GLU A 255 1.05 -23.63 6.53
N VAL A 256 1.38 -22.79 5.55
CA VAL A 256 0.85 -22.85 4.19
C VAL A 256 1.97 -23.30 3.26
N ALA A 257 1.88 -24.55 2.81
CA ALA A 257 2.86 -25.14 1.90
C ALA A 257 2.66 -24.66 0.45
N ALA A 258 3.65 -24.93 -0.40
CA ALA A 258 3.55 -24.73 -1.85
C ALA A 258 2.26 -25.34 -2.43
N HIS A 259 1.72 -24.66 -3.45
CA HIS A 259 0.46 -24.99 -4.12
C HIS A 259 -0.77 -24.96 -3.21
N HIS A 260 -0.67 -24.36 -2.03
CA HIS A 260 -1.80 -24.08 -1.15
C HIS A 260 -2.02 -22.58 -1.00
N ARG A 261 -3.23 -22.26 -0.57
CA ARG A 261 -3.66 -20.93 -0.16
C ARG A 261 -4.33 -20.99 1.21
N VAL A 262 -4.43 -19.86 1.88
CA VAL A 262 -5.25 -19.69 3.08
C VAL A 262 -5.96 -18.34 3.04
N VAL A 263 -7.16 -18.29 3.61
CA VAL A 263 -7.90 -17.04 3.83
C VAL A 263 -7.91 -16.76 5.33
N ALA A 264 -7.18 -15.73 5.75
CA ALA A 264 -7.21 -15.23 7.11
C ALA A 264 -8.30 -14.15 7.22
N ALA A 265 -9.41 -14.52 7.85
CA ALA A 265 -10.52 -13.62 8.16
C ALA A 265 -11.15 -14.04 9.49
N ALA A 266 -11.74 -13.08 10.22
CA ALA A 266 -12.33 -13.34 11.53
C ALA A 266 -13.58 -14.24 11.47
N ASP A 267 -14.27 -14.26 10.33
CA ASP A 267 -15.53 -14.98 10.08
C ASP A 267 -15.36 -16.29 9.29
N ARG A 268 -14.11 -16.75 9.09
CA ARG A 268 -13.79 -17.99 8.36
C ARG A 268 -12.96 -18.92 9.21
N GLU A 269 -12.93 -20.21 8.86
CA GLU A 269 -11.95 -21.13 9.43
C GLU A 269 -10.56 -20.85 8.82
N LEU A 270 -9.52 -20.79 9.65
CA LEU A 270 -8.14 -20.65 9.18
C LEU A 270 -7.58 -22.02 8.77
N ALA A 271 -7.90 -22.45 7.56
CA ALA A 271 -7.46 -23.74 7.03
C ALA A 271 -6.80 -23.59 5.65
N PRO A 272 -5.57 -24.09 5.47
CA PRO A 272 -4.95 -24.16 4.14
C PRO A 272 -5.75 -25.06 3.19
N ALA A 273 -5.92 -24.63 1.94
CA ALA A 273 -6.58 -25.38 0.88
C ALA A 273 -5.71 -25.37 -0.39
N PRO A 274 -5.78 -26.40 -1.26
CA PRO A 274 -5.08 -26.38 -2.54
C PRO A 274 -5.46 -25.14 -3.36
N VAL A 275 -4.51 -24.57 -4.09
CA VAL A 275 -4.79 -23.52 -5.07
C VAL A 275 -5.75 -24.09 -6.13
N PRO A 276 -6.87 -23.40 -6.46
CA PRO A 276 -7.80 -23.91 -7.47
C PRO A 276 -7.13 -23.96 -8.84
N ASP A 277 -7.56 -24.91 -9.67
CA ASP A 277 -7.19 -24.91 -11.08
C ASP A 277 -7.64 -23.61 -11.76
N SER A 278 -6.82 -23.12 -12.69
CA SER A 278 -7.17 -21.94 -13.47
C SER A 278 -8.37 -22.23 -14.37
N VAL A 279 -9.30 -21.28 -14.42
CA VAL A 279 -10.44 -21.29 -15.33
C VAL A 279 -10.12 -20.46 -16.57
N ASN A 280 -10.91 -20.61 -17.63
CA ASN A 280 -10.75 -19.86 -18.88
C ASN A 280 -11.92 -18.89 -19.16
N HIS A 281 -12.98 -18.96 -18.35
CA HIS A 281 -14.12 -18.06 -18.37
C HIS A 281 -14.21 -17.25 -17.08
N TRP A 282 -14.62 -16.00 -17.18
CA TRP A 282 -14.91 -15.16 -16.03
C TRP A 282 -15.92 -14.08 -16.36
N GLN A 283 -16.75 -13.70 -15.40
CA GLN A 283 -17.68 -12.59 -15.54
C GLN A 283 -17.67 -11.71 -14.29
N SER A 284 -17.64 -10.40 -14.49
CA SER A 284 -17.74 -9.43 -13.41
C SER A 284 -19.10 -9.53 -12.71
N HIS A 285 -19.10 -9.44 -11.38
CA HIS A 285 -20.31 -9.43 -10.56
C HIS A 285 -20.52 -8.08 -9.86
N LEU A 286 -20.60 -6.98 -10.61
CA LEU A 286 -20.79 -5.63 -10.04
C LEU A 286 -22.08 -5.49 -9.22
N SER A 287 -23.08 -6.35 -9.42
CA SER A 287 -24.29 -6.41 -8.59
C SER A 287 -24.02 -6.88 -7.15
N ARG A 288 -22.90 -7.57 -6.90
CA ARG A 288 -22.49 -8.06 -5.57
C ARG A 288 -21.68 -7.03 -4.76
N GLY A 289 -21.30 -5.91 -5.36
CA GLY A 289 -20.57 -4.84 -4.70
C GLY A 289 -19.26 -4.44 -5.41
N PRO A 290 -18.51 -3.49 -4.83
CA PRO A 290 -17.31 -2.90 -5.43
C PRO A 290 -16.01 -3.65 -5.08
N ALA A 291 -16.07 -4.92 -4.67
CA ALA A 291 -14.88 -5.68 -4.31
C ALA A 291 -13.90 -5.73 -5.50
N TRP A 292 -12.62 -5.44 -5.23
CA TRP A 292 -11.57 -5.41 -6.25
C TRP A 292 -11.87 -4.47 -7.44
N THR A 293 -12.54 -3.34 -7.19
CA THR A 293 -12.80 -2.34 -8.24
C THR A 293 -12.07 -1.03 -8.01
N TYR A 294 -11.76 -0.33 -9.09
CA TYR A 294 -11.32 1.06 -9.10
C TYR A 294 -12.33 1.89 -9.89
N GLY A 295 -13.01 2.81 -9.23
CA GLY A 295 -14.08 3.62 -9.81
C GLY A 295 -15.15 3.98 -8.78
N ASP A 296 -16.11 4.77 -9.21
CA ASP A 296 -17.29 5.13 -8.41
C ASP A 296 -18.40 4.13 -8.70
N TRP A 297 -18.57 3.18 -7.78
CA TRP A 297 -19.54 2.10 -7.92
C TRP A 297 -20.94 2.56 -7.53
N SER A 298 -21.90 2.22 -8.38
CA SER A 298 -23.33 2.44 -8.14
C SER A 298 -24.08 1.10 -8.11
N PRO A 299 -24.95 0.87 -7.10
CA PRO A 299 -25.70 -0.37 -6.98
C PRO A 299 -26.75 -0.49 -8.08
N GLN A 300 -27.22 -1.73 -8.29
CA GLN A 300 -28.38 -1.98 -9.13
C GLN A 300 -29.63 -1.35 -8.52
N GLN A 301 -30.41 -0.65 -9.34
CA GLN A 301 -31.69 -0.02 -8.98
C GLN A 301 -32.76 -0.42 -10.00
N SER A 302 -34.04 -0.15 -9.69
CA SER A 302 -35.14 -0.41 -10.62
C SER A 302 -34.89 0.30 -11.96
N GLY A 303 -34.72 -0.48 -13.03
CA GLY A 303 -34.44 0.03 -14.37
C GLY A 303 -32.98 0.44 -14.64
N ARG A 304 -32.04 0.24 -13.71
CA ARG A 304 -30.61 0.57 -13.89
C ARG A 304 -29.70 -0.52 -13.33
N GLN A 305 -28.84 -1.07 -14.18
CA GLN A 305 -27.84 -2.06 -13.77
C GLN A 305 -26.80 -1.45 -12.82
N ALA A 306 -26.17 -2.29 -12.00
CA ALA A 306 -24.98 -1.87 -11.27
C ALA A 306 -23.91 -1.39 -12.26
N ALA A 307 -23.21 -0.32 -11.91
CA ALA A 307 -22.22 0.27 -12.80
C ALA A 307 -21.04 0.82 -12.02
N LEU A 308 -19.86 0.73 -12.62
CA LEU A 308 -18.60 1.28 -12.14
C LEU A 308 -18.22 2.47 -13.01
N SER A 309 -18.41 3.69 -12.50
CA SER A 309 -18.08 4.92 -13.22
C SER A 309 -16.59 5.22 -13.10
N ALA A 310 -15.98 5.64 -14.21
CA ALA A 310 -14.58 6.00 -14.24
C ALA A 310 -14.32 7.26 -13.38
N ILE A 311 -13.31 7.20 -12.53
CA ILE A 311 -12.91 8.31 -11.65
C ILE A 311 -11.63 8.97 -12.17
N PRO A 312 -11.46 10.29 -11.95
CA PRO A 312 -10.29 11.00 -12.39
C PRO A 312 -9.08 10.76 -11.48
N TYR A 313 -7.90 10.65 -12.08
CA TYR A 313 -6.62 10.94 -11.43
C TYR A 313 -5.77 11.82 -12.36
N THR A 314 -4.88 12.59 -11.76
CA THR A 314 -4.05 13.55 -12.50
C THR A 314 -2.64 13.03 -12.58
N THR A 315 -2.12 12.92 -13.80
CA THR A 315 -0.72 12.57 -14.04
C THR A 315 0.20 13.74 -13.66
N GLU A 316 1.48 13.45 -13.50
CA GLU A 316 2.50 14.47 -13.16
C GLU A 316 2.56 15.62 -14.17
N THR A 317 2.24 15.34 -15.44
CA THR A 317 2.17 16.37 -16.50
C THR A 317 0.91 17.26 -16.42
N GLY A 318 0.12 17.14 -15.35
CA GLY A 318 -1.13 17.89 -15.15
C GLY A 318 -2.29 17.43 -16.04
N ARG A 319 -2.20 16.22 -16.62
CA ARG A 319 -3.23 15.66 -17.48
C ARG A 319 -4.14 14.73 -16.68
N THR A 320 -5.44 14.85 -16.85
CA THR A 320 -6.40 13.99 -16.13
C THR A 320 -6.76 12.77 -16.97
N ILE A 321 -6.77 11.60 -16.36
CA ILE A 321 -7.26 10.36 -16.97
C ILE A 321 -8.43 9.87 -16.13
N TYR A 322 -9.50 9.41 -16.80
CA TYR A 322 -10.67 8.85 -16.14
C TYR A 322 -10.65 7.34 -16.33
N THR A 323 -10.43 6.59 -15.25
CA THR A 323 -10.26 5.12 -15.32
C THR A 323 -11.30 4.39 -14.49
N ALA A 324 -11.80 3.28 -15.02
CA ALA A 324 -12.50 2.23 -14.29
C ALA A 324 -11.75 0.90 -14.47
N ALA A 325 -11.57 0.14 -13.40
CA ALA A 325 -10.91 -1.16 -13.44
C ALA A 325 -11.55 -2.19 -12.51
N LEU A 326 -11.40 -3.46 -12.87
CA LEU A 326 -11.88 -4.61 -12.10
C LEU A 326 -10.75 -5.63 -11.98
N GLY A 327 -10.48 -6.09 -10.76
CA GLY A 327 -9.67 -7.27 -10.48
C GLY A 327 -10.39 -8.53 -10.93
N VAL A 328 -9.64 -9.46 -11.51
CA VAL A 328 -10.14 -10.70 -12.10
C VAL A 328 -9.68 -11.89 -11.28
N SER A 329 -8.37 -12.09 -11.19
CA SER A 329 -7.75 -13.22 -10.48
C SER A 329 -7.22 -12.77 -9.12
N THR A 330 -8.12 -12.20 -8.31
CA THR A 330 -7.83 -11.60 -6.99
C THR A 330 -8.68 -12.25 -5.89
N GLY A 331 -8.17 -12.21 -4.67
CA GLY A 331 -8.82 -12.78 -3.50
C GLY A 331 -8.94 -14.31 -3.60
N ASP A 332 -10.04 -14.85 -3.09
CA ASP A 332 -10.27 -16.30 -2.99
C ASP A 332 -10.92 -16.91 -4.26
N THR A 333 -10.62 -16.36 -5.44
CA THR A 333 -11.21 -16.81 -6.71
C THR A 333 -10.20 -17.56 -7.58
N PRO A 334 -10.63 -18.54 -8.40
CA PRO A 334 -9.76 -19.20 -9.36
C PRO A 334 -9.11 -18.20 -10.32
N SER A 335 -7.84 -18.42 -10.66
CA SER A 335 -7.15 -17.59 -11.64
C SER A 335 -7.73 -17.79 -13.04
N VAL A 336 -7.77 -16.73 -13.85
CA VAL A 336 -8.34 -16.77 -15.20
C VAL A 336 -7.21 -16.78 -16.23
N LEU A 337 -7.02 -17.90 -16.90
CA LEU A 337 -6.01 -18.11 -17.93
C LEU A 337 -6.55 -17.73 -19.31
N LEU A 338 -5.84 -16.86 -20.03
CA LEU A 338 -6.18 -16.51 -21.41
C LEU A 338 -5.67 -17.57 -22.39
N LEU A 339 -6.59 -18.15 -23.14
CA LEU A 339 -6.27 -19.08 -24.22
C LEU A 339 -6.10 -18.34 -25.55
N SER A 340 -5.52 -19.03 -26.54
CA SER A 340 -5.52 -18.54 -27.91
C SER A 340 -6.95 -18.23 -28.37
N ASN A 341 -7.18 -17.03 -28.90
CA ASN A 341 -8.50 -16.54 -29.35
C ASN A 341 -9.55 -16.31 -28.25
N SER A 342 -9.16 -16.21 -26.97
CA SER A 342 -10.04 -15.63 -25.96
C SER A 342 -10.51 -14.23 -26.36
N GLN A 343 -11.68 -13.83 -25.86
CA GLN A 343 -12.29 -12.54 -26.13
C GLN A 343 -12.64 -11.84 -24.81
N ILE A 344 -12.64 -10.51 -24.85
CA ILE A 344 -13.08 -9.66 -23.75
C ILE A 344 -14.34 -8.94 -24.21
N ARG A 345 -15.48 -9.23 -23.57
CA ARG A 345 -16.71 -8.48 -23.78
C ARG A 345 -16.83 -7.42 -22.70
N VAL A 346 -16.96 -6.16 -23.11
CA VAL A 346 -17.18 -5.03 -22.20
C VAL A 346 -18.51 -4.37 -22.54
N ARG A 347 -19.37 -4.26 -21.54
CA ARG A 347 -20.62 -3.51 -21.61
C ARG A 347 -20.53 -2.29 -20.71
N GLY A 348 -21.08 -1.19 -21.17
CA GLY A 348 -21.05 0.04 -20.41
C GLY A 348 -21.87 1.13 -21.05
N ARG A 349 -21.61 2.34 -20.59
CA ARG A 349 -22.26 3.56 -21.03
C ARG A 349 -21.22 4.66 -21.21
N LEU A 350 -21.45 5.50 -22.20
CA LEU A 350 -20.65 6.66 -22.50
C LEU A 350 -21.56 7.87 -22.73
N ASP A 351 -21.39 8.93 -21.94
CA ASP A 351 -22.23 10.14 -22.03
C ASP A 351 -21.94 10.94 -23.30
N ARG A 352 -20.66 10.99 -23.69
CA ARG A 352 -20.19 11.68 -24.89
C ARG A 352 -19.23 10.80 -25.67
N ALA A 353 -19.47 10.65 -26.96
CA ALA A 353 -18.59 9.91 -27.85
C ALA A 353 -17.13 10.38 -27.69
N ASN A 354 -16.25 9.45 -27.35
CA ASN A 354 -14.83 9.71 -27.12
C ASN A 354 -14.02 8.45 -27.45
N ARG A 355 -12.70 8.59 -27.59
CA ARG A 355 -11.80 7.44 -27.67
C ARG A 355 -11.80 6.73 -26.32
N VAL A 356 -11.97 5.42 -26.36
CA VAL A 356 -11.92 4.58 -25.16
C VAL A 356 -10.80 3.57 -25.33
N TYR A 357 -9.94 3.52 -24.31
CA TYR A 357 -8.87 2.55 -24.19
C TYR A 357 -9.40 1.38 -23.38
N PHE A 358 -9.17 0.17 -23.87
CA PHE A 358 -9.47 -1.06 -23.15
C PHE A 358 -8.19 -1.84 -23.00
N GLY A 359 -7.93 -2.33 -21.80
CA GLY A 359 -6.73 -3.10 -21.55
C GLY A 359 -6.87 -4.09 -20.42
N ILE A 360 -5.84 -4.91 -20.32
CA ILE A 360 -5.66 -5.93 -19.29
C ILE A 360 -4.28 -5.81 -18.70
N THR A 361 -4.18 -6.11 -17.42
CA THR A 361 -2.92 -6.41 -16.75
C THR A 361 -2.85 -7.91 -16.58
N VAL A 362 -1.71 -8.51 -16.97
CA VAL A 362 -1.53 -9.96 -16.96
C VAL A 362 -0.27 -10.35 -16.19
N ARG A 363 -0.33 -11.54 -15.62
CA ARG A 363 0.77 -12.18 -14.88
C ARG A 363 1.05 -13.58 -15.42
N ARG A 364 2.27 -14.06 -15.21
CA ARG A 364 2.66 -15.45 -15.45
C ARG A 364 1.99 -16.35 -14.41
N THR A 365 1.93 -17.65 -14.67
CA THR A 365 1.37 -18.65 -13.74
C THR A 365 2.09 -18.70 -12.39
N ASN A 366 3.34 -18.27 -12.39
CA ASN A 366 4.20 -18.20 -11.23
C ASN A 366 3.99 -16.89 -10.40
N GLY A 367 3.15 -15.97 -10.88
CA GLY A 367 2.82 -14.70 -10.23
C GLY A 367 3.53 -13.47 -10.79
N ASP A 368 4.57 -13.63 -11.61
CA ASP A 368 5.34 -12.49 -12.14
C ASP A 368 4.52 -11.63 -13.07
N PHE A 369 4.80 -10.33 -13.08
CA PHE A 369 4.19 -9.41 -14.03
C PHE A 369 4.57 -9.81 -15.46
N ALA A 370 3.57 -9.84 -16.33
CA ALA A 370 3.71 -10.25 -17.72
C ALA A 370 3.25 -9.16 -18.68
N GLY A 371 3.06 -7.94 -18.19
CA GLY A 371 2.77 -6.76 -18.99
C GLY A 371 1.32 -6.28 -18.89
N ARG A 372 1.10 -5.14 -19.52
CA ARG A 372 -0.21 -4.55 -19.75
C ARG A 372 -0.45 -4.49 -21.26
N PHE A 373 -1.60 -4.96 -21.71
CA PHE A 373 -1.96 -5.00 -23.12
C PHE A 373 -3.25 -4.22 -23.34
N GLN A 374 -3.29 -3.42 -24.41
CA GLN A 374 -4.42 -2.54 -24.67
C GLN A 374 -4.75 -2.40 -26.15
N THR A 375 -5.97 -1.96 -26.41
CA THR A 375 -6.42 -1.50 -27.71
C THR A 375 -7.26 -0.23 -27.56
N ILE A 376 -7.42 0.51 -28.66
CA ILE A 376 -8.06 1.82 -28.66
C ILE A 376 -9.22 1.78 -29.65
N LEU A 377 -10.43 2.04 -29.17
CA LEU A 377 -11.58 2.27 -30.03
C LEU A 377 -11.82 3.76 -30.20
N LEU A 378 -12.07 4.16 -31.44
CA LEU A 378 -12.27 5.56 -31.82
C LEU A 378 -13.67 6.04 -31.43
N ALA A 379 -13.82 7.35 -31.22
CA ALA A 379 -15.11 7.96 -30.89
C ALA A 379 -16.24 7.62 -31.87
N SER A 380 -15.93 7.42 -33.17
CA SER A 380 -16.90 7.03 -34.20
C SER A 380 -17.50 5.63 -34.01
N GLN A 381 -16.88 4.80 -33.16
CA GLN A 381 -17.40 3.47 -32.82
C GLN A 381 -18.38 3.52 -31.64
N PHE A 382 -18.53 4.67 -30.99
CA PHE A 382 -19.43 4.87 -29.87
C PHE A 382 -20.54 5.86 -30.22
N GLY A 383 -21.79 5.46 -30.02
CA GLY A 383 -22.90 6.41 -29.88
C GLY A 383 -22.91 7.07 -28.50
N SER A 384 -23.79 8.04 -28.28
CA SER A 384 -24.17 8.45 -26.92
C SER A 384 -25.08 7.39 -26.31
N GLY A 385 -24.75 6.90 -25.11
CA GLY A 385 -25.57 5.91 -24.41
C GLY A 385 -24.82 4.60 -24.15
N GLU A 386 -25.54 3.49 -24.24
CA GLU A 386 -24.99 2.16 -23.96
C GLU A 386 -24.13 1.63 -25.10
N PHE A 387 -23.11 0.86 -24.77
CA PHE A 387 -22.27 0.16 -25.72
C PHE A 387 -22.00 -1.28 -25.28
N GLU A 388 -21.78 -2.14 -26.26
CA GLU A 388 -21.19 -3.46 -26.09
C GLU A 388 -20.05 -3.61 -27.10
N VAL A 389 -18.86 -3.96 -26.62
CA VAL A 389 -17.68 -4.23 -27.45
C VAL A 389 -17.15 -5.61 -27.14
N VAL A 390 -16.73 -6.34 -28.18
CA VAL A 390 -16.09 -7.65 -28.05
C VAL A 390 -14.72 -7.55 -28.69
N LEU A 391 -13.68 -7.72 -27.87
CA LEU A 391 -12.30 -7.50 -28.24
C LEU A 391 -11.57 -8.85 -28.22
N PRO A 392 -11.09 -9.37 -29.36
CA PRO A 392 -10.22 -10.54 -29.33
C PRO A 392 -8.89 -10.15 -28.67
N ILE A 393 -8.32 -11.02 -27.84
CA ILE A 393 -7.03 -10.72 -27.17
C ILE A 393 -5.89 -10.47 -28.15
N THR A 394 -6.02 -10.96 -29.40
CA THR A 394 -5.06 -10.72 -30.50
C THR A 394 -5.05 -9.29 -31.01
N ALA A 395 -6.09 -8.49 -30.71
CA ALA A 395 -6.14 -7.07 -31.05
C ALA A 395 -5.48 -6.19 -29.99
N LEU A 396 -5.08 -6.75 -28.85
CA LEU A 396 -4.39 -6.04 -27.79
C LEU A 396 -2.88 -5.99 -28.09
N ALA A 397 -2.29 -4.80 -27.99
CA ALA A 397 -0.86 -4.57 -28.13
C ALA A 397 -0.26 -4.20 -26.77
N LEU A 398 1.05 -4.45 -26.59
CA LEU A 398 1.76 -4.04 -25.37
C LEU A 398 1.58 -2.53 -25.13
N ASP A 399 1.29 -2.16 -23.88
CA ASP A 399 1.14 -0.77 -23.47
C ASP A 399 2.47 -0.02 -23.73
N PRO A 400 2.44 1.12 -24.47
CA PRO A 400 3.64 1.89 -24.78
C PRO A 400 4.47 2.32 -23.57
N SER A 401 3.85 2.46 -22.39
CA SER A 401 4.58 2.79 -21.14
C SER A 401 5.53 1.67 -20.69
N LEU A 402 5.35 0.45 -21.18
CA LEU A 402 6.20 -0.71 -20.89
C LEU A 402 7.24 -0.99 -21.99
N ASN A 403 7.37 -0.10 -22.98
CA ASN A 403 8.30 -0.30 -24.10
C ASN A 403 9.76 -0.48 -23.67
N HIS A 404 10.15 0.07 -22.53
CA HIS A 404 11.51 -0.07 -22.00
C HIS A 404 11.82 -1.51 -21.53
N MET A 405 10.80 -2.30 -21.17
CA MET A 405 10.91 -3.71 -20.75
C MET A 405 10.42 -4.70 -21.83
N ARG A 406 10.17 -4.23 -23.07
CA ARG A 406 9.58 -5.05 -24.14
C ARG A 406 10.30 -6.37 -24.44
N HIS A 407 11.58 -6.47 -24.10
CA HIS A 407 12.41 -7.65 -24.36
C HIS A 407 12.26 -8.73 -23.28
N GLU A 408 11.75 -8.35 -22.10
CA GLU A 408 11.51 -9.23 -20.96
C GLU A 408 10.05 -9.71 -20.89
N LEU A 409 9.15 -8.96 -21.55
CA LEU A 409 7.71 -9.21 -21.57
C LEU A 409 7.28 -10.09 -22.75
N PRO A 410 6.22 -10.91 -22.59
CA PRO A 410 5.59 -11.64 -23.69
C PRO A 410 5.11 -10.72 -24.82
N VAL A 411 5.16 -11.21 -26.05
CA VAL A 411 4.67 -10.47 -27.24
C VAL A 411 3.12 -10.43 -27.29
N ARG A 412 2.46 -11.44 -26.71
CA ARG A 412 1.01 -11.59 -26.71
C ARG A 412 0.53 -12.04 -25.33
N PRO A 413 -0.73 -11.72 -24.96
CA PRO A 413 -1.27 -12.09 -23.65
C PRO A 413 -1.80 -13.54 -23.58
N THR A 414 -1.33 -14.45 -24.43
CA THR A 414 -1.77 -15.85 -24.47
C THR A 414 -1.00 -16.68 -23.44
N ASP A 415 -1.69 -17.62 -22.81
CA ASP A 415 -1.16 -18.49 -21.74
C ASP A 415 -0.72 -17.70 -20.50
N LEU A 416 -1.36 -16.55 -20.25
CA LEU A 416 -1.14 -15.70 -19.09
C LEU A 416 -2.42 -15.55 -18.26
N ILE A 417 -2.25 -15.30 -16.97
CA ILE A 417 -3.33 -15.07 -16.02
C ILE A 417 -3.75 -13.60 -16.09
N VAL A 418 -5.04 -13.32 -16.20
CA VAL A 418 -5.58 -11.95 -16.12
C VAL A 418 -5.61 -11.49 -14.67
N GLU A 419 -4.84 -10.48 -14.35
CA GLU A 419 -4.87 -9.84 -13.03
C GLU A 419 -6.05 -8.87 -12.93
N SER A 420 -6.17 -7.97 -13.90
CA SER A 420 -7.25 -6.98 -13.95
C SER A 420 -7.62 -6.60 -15.39
N VAL A 421 -8.85 -6.10 -15.55
CA VAL A 421 -9.33 -5.46 -16.78
C VAL A 421 -9.62 -4.00 -16.47
N TRP A 422 -9.19 -3.10 -17.35
CA TRP A 422 -9.37 -1.67 -17.16
C TRP A 422 -9.82 -0.98 -18.45
N CYS A 423 -10.47 0.15 -18.28
CA CYS A 423 -10.84 1.03 -19.39
C CYS A 423 -10.72 2.49 -18.97
N HIS A 424 -10.29 3.34 -19.89
CA HIS A 424 -10.15 4.76 -19.61
C HIS A 424 -10.41 5.67 -20.80
N THR A 425 -10.72 6.93 -20.48
CA THR A 425 -10.75 8.05 -21.42
C THR A 425 -9.73 9.08 -20.99
N LEU A 426 -9.02 9.64 -21.95
CA LEU A 426 -7.97 10.63 -21.69
C LEU A 426 -8.53 12.04 -21.72
N TYR A 427 -8.13 12.86 -20.75
CA TYR A 427 -8.23 14.32 -20.66
C TYR A 427 -9.66 14.88 -20.51
N ASP A 428 -10.61 14.36 -21.26
CA ASP A 428 -12.00 14.79 -21.25
C ASP A 428 -12.87 13.87 -20.39
N ARG A 429 -13.75 14.47 -19.58
CA ARG A 429 -14.77 13.73 -18.84
C ARG A 429 -15.82 13.18 -19.81
N ALA A 430 -15.66 11.95 -20.29
CA ALA A 430 -16.59 11.34 -21.23
C ALA A 430 -17.81 10.66 -20.58
N GLY A 431 -17.82 10.54 -19.24
CA GLY A 431 -18.88 9.85 -18.51
C GLY A 431 -18.86 8.33 -18.68
N LEU A 432 -17.67 7.75 -18.90
CA LEU A 432 -17.46 6.31 -19.03
C LEU A 432 -17.91 5.58 -17.76
N ALA A 433 -18.79 4.60 -17.92
CA ALA A 433 -19.17 3.69 -16.85
C ALA A 433 -19.27 2.25 -17.39
N VAL A 434 -18.72 1.29 -16.65
CA VAL A 434 -18.75 -0.14 -16.99
C VAL A 434 -19.90 -0.81 -16.25
N THR A 435 -20.72 -1.59 -16.95
CA THR A 435 -21.82 -2.36 -16.35
C THR A 435 -21.51 -3.85 -16.27
N SER A 436 -20.67 -4.37 -17.19
CA SER A 436 -20.23 -5.75 -17.15
C SER A 436 -18.93 -5.92 -17.94
N VAL A 437 -18.08 -6.82 -17.47
CA VAL A 437 -16.94 -7.38 -18.20
C VAL A 437 -17.02 -8.90 -18.18
N GLU A 438 -16.70 -9.54 -19.29
CA GLU A 438 -16.66 -10.98 -19.42
C GLU A 438 -15.42 -11.39 -20.20
N LEU A 439 -14.67 -12.35 -19.67
CA LEU A 439 -13.57 -13.05 -20.35
C LEU A 439 -14.14 -14.35 -20.90
N ILE A 440 -14.11 -14.47 -22.22
CA ILE A 440 -14.78 -15.53 -22.97
C ILE A 440 -13.70 -16.43 -23.58
N PRO A 441 -13.74 -17.75 -23.35
CA PRO A 441 -12.78 -18.67 -23.92
C PRO A 441 -13.11 -18.98 -25.41
N PRO A 442 -12.17 -19.54 -26.19
CA PRO A 442 -12.42 -19.90 -27.59
C PRO A 442 -13.52 -20.97 -27.72
N ALA A 443 -14.26 -20.94 -28.82
CA ALA A 443 -15.31 -21.92 -29.08
C ALA A 443 -14.76 -23.37 -29.02
N GLY A 444 -15.44 -24.24 -28.26
CA GLY A 444 -15.06 -25.65 -28.11
C GLY A 444 -14.05 -25.95 -26.99
N SER A 445 -13.64 -24.96 -26.20
CA SER A 445 -12.94 -25.19 -24.94
C SER A 445 -13.94 -25.62 -23.85
N ALA A 446 -13.54 -26.59 -23.01
CA ALA A 446 -14.33 -26.96 -21.84
C ALA A 446 -14.29 -25.83 -20.79
N PRO A 447 -15.42 -25.52 -20.13
CA PRO A 447 -15.48 -24.47 -19.10
C PRO A 447 -14.59 -24.77 -17.90
#